data_AF-A0A543J5W4-F1
#
_entry.id   AF-A0A543J5W4-F1
#
_cell.length_a   1.000
_cell.length_b   1.000
_cell.length_c   1.000
_cell.angle_alpha   90.00
_cell.angle_beta   90.00
_cell.angle_gamma   90.00
#
_symmetry.space_group_name_H-M   'P 1'
#
loop_
_entity.id
_entity.type
_entity.pdbx_description
1 polymer ?
#
loop_
_entity_poly.entity_id
_entity_poly.type
_entity_poly.pdbx_seq_one_letter_code
_entity_poly.pdbx_strand_id
1 'polypeptide(L)'
;MTPRVVLAGAGGYGRLYLREIAALEAEGLVRLAGVCEVDPLDGEARRLVGDRPVSADLPALMRDADVGIVSTPPHTHAPLAHQVLDAGAHLLLEKPPAPTLADWHDLVARSGGAVVQVGFQSLGSHAVHRLAELMRSGALGEIRGIGVRGTWSRDDAYYTRARWAGRRTLDGVPVVDGALTNPFAHGIATALALDGSTGVDDVHDIELELLRSRDIEADDTSCLRLRTRNGTVVVAAVTLCAEVVRDPVLVVHGSRTRAELHYAEHRLVIDGIEERHRHVPPLRNLLDHLADPAVPLQAPLTATGAFTRVLEAVRTAPDPTPIDPSWLRRNGRRVDVDGVDHVVAKAAEHLRTFAELEVPWSPLGGVARYGWDGVRLPLVVPRPALHPVRTLGGVVVTGEHPDDHPWHRGIGLALPDVNGVNLWGGRDYVPGQGYVPGELGRVEETGPGELAWCDSAGAVLLRERRRVRRRVVDGGWELAWTSVLTAERDVVLHSPGSKGREGAGYGGWFWRLPDLDPLSVRVYTPNGAGEAEVNGRTAPWLAVVVADPAHPWTAVVSGPTDPWFVRVGRYQGIGSALAWDEPLVLAPGQEREIAVTVAFHDGVRPP
;
A
#
# COMPACT_ATOMS: atom_id res chain seq x y z
N MET A 1 -15.65 35.25 -24.64
CA MET A 1 -16.77 35.63 -23.76
C MET A 1 -16.38 35.27 -22.34
N THR A 2 -16.78 36.04 -21.33
CA THR A 2 -16.48 35.73 -19.92
C THR A 2 -17.33 34.52 -19.49
N PRO A 3 -16.71 33.40 -19.06
CA PRO A 3 -17.44 32.19 -18.65
C PRO A 3 -18.42 32.43 -17.51
N ARG A 4 -19.62 31.86 -17.64
CA ARG A 4 -20.68 31.87 -16.64
C ARG A 4 -20.60 30.60 -15.81
N VAL A 5 -20.45 30.75 -14.49
CA VAL A 5 -20.21 29.62 -13.58
C VAL A 5 -21.41 29.40 -12.65
N VAL A 6 -21.74 28.14 -12.39
CA VAL A 6 -22.68 27.74 -11.33
C VAL A 6 -21.92 26.93 -10.29
N LEU A 7 -22.14 27.24 -9.01
CA LEU A 7 -21.56 26.47 -7.90
C LEU A 7 -22.63 25.61 -7.24
N ALA A 8 -22.45 24.29 -7.22
CA ALA A 8 -23.20 23.36 -6.40
C ALA A 8 -22.44 23.07 -5.10
N GLY A 9 -23.06 23.36 -3.96
CA GLY A 9 -22.45 23.27 -2.64
C GLY A 9 -21.65 24.53 -2.30
N ALA A 10 -22.27 25.43 -1.53
CA ALA A 10 -21.70 26.70 -1.07
C ALA A 10 -21.27 26.67 0.42
N GLY A 11 -21.54 25.57 1.11
CA GLY A 11 -21.06 25.28 2.47
C GLY A 11 -19.66 24.67 2.50
N GLY A 12 -19.04 24.64 3.69
CA GLY A 12 -17.74 23.99 3.88
C GLY A 12 -16.65 24.51 2.93
N TYR A 13 -16.08 23.62 2.11
CA TYR A 13 -15.05 23.98 1.12
C TYR A 13 -15.59 24.85 -0.02
N GLY A 14 -16.87 24.72 -0.37
CA GLY A 14 -17.54 25.54 -1.40
C GLY A 14 -17.53 27.04 -1.09
N ARG A 15 -17.39 27.41 0.20
CA ARG A 15 -17.17 28.80 0.61
C ARG A 15 -15.89 29.38 0.03
N LEU A 16 -14.83 28.57 -0.13
CA LEU A 16 -13.58 29.02 -0.74
C LEU A 16 -13.76 29.30 -2.23
N TYR A 17 -14.49 28.43 -2.95
CA TYR A 17 -14.85 28.71 -4.34
C TYR A 17 -15.70 29.96 -4.48
N LEU A 18 -16.65 30.24 -3.59
CA LEU A 18 -17.39 31.51 -3.65
C LEU A 18 -16.50 32.74 -3.50
N ARG A 19 -15.50 32.70 -2.60
CA ARG A 19 -14.53 33.79 -2.44
C ARG A 19 -13.66 33.93 -3.70
N GLU A 20 -13.20 32.82 -4.26
CA GLU A 20 -12.40 32.81 -5.47
C GLU A 20 -13.19 33.33 -6.69
N ILE A 21 -14.42 32.86 -6.89
CA ILE A 21 -15.32 33.32 -7.95
C ILE A 21 -15.57 34.83 -7.81
N ALA A 22 -15.84 35.33 -6.61
CA ALA A 22 -16.06 36.76 -6.39
C ALA A 22 -14.82 37.60 -6.75
N ALA A 23 -13.61 37.12 -6.42
CA ALA A 23 -12.36 37.78 -6.79
C ALA A 23 -12.15 37.77 -8.32
N LEU A 24 -12.32 36.62 -8.97
CA LEU A 24 -12.18 36.47 -10.42
C LEU A 24 -13.26 37.24 -11.20
N GLU A 25 -14.47 37.36 -10.65
CA GLU A 25 -15.54 38.18 -11.23
C GLU A 25 -15.22 39.67 -11.15
N ALA A 26 -14.60 40.13 -10.06
CA ALA A 26 -14.10 41.50 -9.95
C ALA A 26 -12.98 41.80 -10.98
N GLU A 27 -12.23 40.78 -11.41
CA GLU A 27 -11.25 40.85 -12.50
C GLU A 27 -11.88 40.70 -13.90
N GLY A 28 -13.19 40.42 -13.98
CA GLY A 28 -13.91 40.19 -15.26
C GLY A 28 -13.63 38.84 -15.92
N LEU A 29 -13.01 37.90 -15.19
CA LEU A 29 -12.58 36.59 -15.70
C LEU A 29 -13.68 35.53 -15.63
N VAL A 30 -14.66 35.69 -14.74
CA VAL A 30 -15.86 34.83 -14.65
C VAL A 30 -17.09 35.67 -14.31
N ARG A 31 -18.27 35.07 -14.42
CA ARG A 31 -19.51 35.61 -13.87
C ARG A 31 -20.27 34.54 -13.11
N LEU A 32 -20.63 34.79 -11.85
CA LEU A 32 -21.46 33.84 -11.10
C LEU A 32 -22.90 33.90 -11.64
N ALA A 33 -23.38 32.79 -12.20
CA ALA A 33 -24.73 32.66 -12.74
C ALA A 33 -25.74 32.22 -11.69
N GLY A 34 -25.32 31.45 -10.68
CA GLY A 34 -26.16 31.02 -9.57
C GLY A 34 -25.47 30.01 -8.67
N VAL A 35 -26.16 29.65 -7.58
CA VAL A 35 -25.70 28.66 -6.61
C VAL A 35 -26.75 27.58 -6.43
N CYS A 36 -26.35 26.32 -6.60
CA CYS A 36 -27.14 25.16 -6.24
C CYS A 36 -26.90 24.80 -4.77
N GLU A 37 -27.92 24.94 -3.92
CA GLU A 37 -27.82 24.64 -2.50
C GLU A 37 -29.16 24.15 -1.93
N VAL A 38 -29.10 23.16 -1.04
CA VAL A 38 -30.29 22.58 -0.39
C VAL A 38 -30.55 23.22 0.99
N ASP A 39 -29.48 23.63 1.66
CA ASP A 39 -29.56 24.29 2.95
C ASP A 39 -29.55 25.83 2.81
N PRO A 40 -30.12 26.59 3.77
CA PRO A 40 -30.00 28.03 3.75
C PRO A 40 -28.54 28.50 3.78
N LEU A 41 -28.20 29.43 2.88
CA LEU A 41 -26.90 30.08 2.85
C LEU A 41 -26.65 30.86 4.15
N ASP A 42 -25.47 30.71 4.74
CA ASP A 42 -25.04 31.55 5.85
C ASP A 42 -24.82 33.03 5.41
N GLY A 43 -24.57 33.90 6.38
CA GLY A 43 -24.43 35.33 6.12
C GLY A 43 -23.28 35.70 5.18
N GLU A 44 -22.18 34.94 5.15
CA GLU A 44 -21.07 35.19 4.23
C GLU A 44 -21.40 34.71 2.82
N ALA A 45 -21.90 33.48 2.68
CA ALA A 45 -22.42 32.96 1.41
C ALA A 45 -23.37 33.97 0.78
N ARG A 46 -24.37 34.40 1.54
CA ARG A 46 -25.44 35.26 1.04
C ARG A 46 -24.91 36.59 0.53
N ARG A 47 -23.91 37.17 1.20
CA ARG A 47 -23.23 38.39 0.75
C ARG A 47 -22.45 38.19 -0.55
N LEU A 48 -21.71 37.08 -0.66
CA LEU A 48 -20.93 36.77 -1.87
C LEU A 48 -21.83 36.47 -3.07
N VAL A 49 -22.95 35.78 -2.85
CA VAL A 49 -23.93 35.47 -3.90
C VAL A 49 -24.70 36.72 -4.34
N GLY A 50 -25.10 37.59 -3.40
CA GLY A 50 -25.89 38.78 -3.68
C GLY A 50 -27.30 38.42 -4.14
N ASP A 51 -27.75 39.06 -5.23
CA ASP A 51 -29.09 38.90 -5.82
C ASP A 51 -29.18 37.78 -6.87
N ARG A 52 -28.11 36.99 -7.01
CA ARG A 52 -28.05 35.89 -7.98
C ARG A 52 -28.96 34.73 -7.56
N PRO A 53 -29.48 33.94 -8.52
CA PRO A 53 -30.32 32.79 -8.21
C PRO A 53 -29.66 31.80 -7.25
N VAL A 54 -30.44 31.34 -6.26
CA VAL A 54 -30.12 30.22 -5.37
C VAL A 54 -31.27 29.23 -5.49
N SER A 55 -30.98 27.98 -5.82
CA SER A 55 -31.98 26.93 -6.07
C SER A 55 -31.44 25.56 -5.67
N ALA A 56 -32.30 24.58 -5.45
CA ALA A 56 -31.90 23.17 -5.34
C ALA A 56 -31.90 22.45 -6.71
N ASP A 57 -32.37 23.12 -7.77
CA ASP A 57 -32.46 22.59 -9.13
C ASP A 57 -31.22 23.00 -9.94
N LEU A 58 -30.19 22.14 -9.93
CA LEU A 58 -28.95 22.34 -10.67
C LEU A 58 -29.18 22.41 -12.20
N PRO A 59 -29.95 21.50 -12.84
CA PRO A 59 -30.23 21.58 -14.27
C PRO A 59 -30.84 22.91 -14.69
N ALA A 60 -31.76 23.47 -13.88
CA ALA A 60 -32.35 24.77 -14.18
C ALA A 60 -31.33 25.91 -14.16
N LEU A 61 -30.35 25.88 -13.25
CA LEU A 61 -29.27 26.86 -13.15
C LEU A 61 -28.24 26.71 -14.29
N MET A 62 -28.02 25.48 -14.76
CA MET A 62 -27.04 25.18 -15.80
C MET A 62 -27.45 25.58 -17.21
N ARG A 63 -28.74 25.87 -17.47
CA ARG A 63 -29.27 26.19 -18.82
C ARG A 63 -28.49 27.26 -19.58
N ASP A 64 -27.98 28.26 -18.86
CA ASP A 64 -27.21 29.38 -19.42
C ASP A 64 -25.80 29.46 -18.81
N ALA A 65 -25.20 28.34 -18.38
CA ALA A 65 -23.88 28.32 -17.74
C ALA A 65 -22.87 27.52 -18.56
N ASP A 66 -21.62 27.98 -18.57
CA ASP A 66 -20.52 27.37 -19.32
C ASP A 66 -19.73 26.37 -18.45
N VAL A 67 -19.70 26.60 -17.13
CA VAL A 67 -18.96 25.79 -16.16
C VAL A 67 -19.83 25.48 -14.94
N GLY A 68 -19.92 24.21 -14.58
CA GLY A 68 -20.41 23.77 -13.26
C GLY A 68 -19.24 23.50 -12.31
N ILE A 69 -19.35 23.96 -11.07
CA ILE A 69 -18.43 23.63 -9.98
C ILE A 69 -19.19 22.78 -8.97
N VAL A 70 -18.76 21.55 -8.73
CA VAL A 70 -19.40 20.64 -7.77
C VAL A 70 -18.49 20.48 -6.56
N SER A 71 -18.92 21.06 -5.43
CA SER A 71 -18.23 21.03 -4.13
C SER A 71 -19.19 20.57 -3.02
N THR A 72 -19.89 19.47 -3.27
CA THR A 72 -20.92 18.88 -2.39
C THR A 72 -20.34 17.71 -1.57
N PRO A 73 -21.14 17.00 -0.74
CA PRO A 73 -20.67 15.77 -0.12
C PRO A 73 -20.22 14.72 -1.16
N PRO A 74 -19.17 13.90 -0.90
CA PRO A 74 -18.59 13.01 -1.90
C PRO A 74 -19.57 12.05 -2.59
N HIS A 75 -20.54 11.50 -1.85
CA HIS A 75 -21.53 10.56 -2.38
C HIS A 75 -22.51 11.19 -3.38
N THR A 76 -22.56 12.53 -3.50
CA THR A 76 -23.40 13.23 -4.49
C THR A 76 -22.62 13.71 -5.72
N HIS A 77 -21.29 13.54 -5.75
CA HIS A 77 -20.44 14.03 -6.82
C HIS A 77 -20.84 13.50 -8.20
N ALA A 78 -20.89 12.17 -8.37
CA ALA A 78 -21.20 11.55 -9.66
C ALA A 78 -22.58 11.98 -10.22
N PRO A 79 -23.70 11.89 -9.48
CA PRO A 79 -25.00 12.29 -10.02
C PRO A 79 -25.09 13.80 -10.34
N LEU A 80 -24.44 14.68 -9.56
CA LEU A 80 -24.43 16.11 -9.86
C LEU A 80 -23.50 16.47 -11.01
N ALA A 81 -22.36 15.80 -11.13
CA ALA A 81 -21.45 15.94 -12.26
C ALA A 81 -22.12 15.49 -13.56
N HIS A 82 -22.92 14.42 -13.54
CA HIS A 82 -23.72 14.03 -14.71
C HIS A 82 -24.68 15.13 -15.15
N GLN A 83 -25.37 15.81 -14.21
CA GLN A 83 -26.26 16.92 -14.56
C GLN A 83 -25.52 18.10 -15.21
N VAL A 84 -24.29 18.40 -14.78
CA VAL A 84 -23.45 19.43 -15.41
C VAL A 84 -23.05 19.02 -16.83
N LEU A 85 -22.59 17.78 -17.00
CA LEU A 85 -22.14 17.26 -18.29
C LEU A 85 -23.29 17.09 -19.29
N ASP A 86 -24.46 16.65 -18.83
CA ASP A 86 -25.68 16.52 -19.64
C ASP A 86 -26.18 17.89 -20.14
N ALA A 87 -25.84 18.99 -19.45
CA ALA A 87 -26.08 20.35 -19.91
C ALA A 87 -25.05 20.84 -20.95
N GLY A 88 -24.05 20.02 -21.30
CA GLY A 88 -22.98 20.36 -22.23
C GLY A 88 -21.91 21.30 -21.66
N ALA A 89 -21.88 21.49 -20.33
CA ALA A 89 -20.97 22.40 -19.66
C ALA A 89 -19.65 21.73 -19.25
N HIS A 90 -18.62 22.55 -19.05
CA HIS A 90 -17.36 22.13 -18.45
C HIS A 90 -17.51 21.97 -16.94
N LEU A 91 -16.61 21.20 -16.30
CA LEU A 91 -16.77 20.80 -14.91
C LEU A 91 -15.47 20.99 -14.10
N LEU A 92 -15.60 21.66 -12.96
CA LEU A 92 -14.67 21.55 -11.84
C LEU A 92 -15.31 20.69 -10.76
N LEU A 93 -14.76 19.52 -10.51
CA LEU A 93 -15.28 18.54 -9.56
C LEU A 93 -14.35 18.43 -8.35
N GLU A 94 -14.84 18.71 -7.14
CA GLU A 94 -14.02 18.52 -5.95
C GLU A 94 -13.60 17.07 -5.74
N LYS A 95 -12.49 16.89 -5.03
CA LYS A 95 -12.02 15.55 -4.67
C LYS A 95 -12.87 14.95 -3.54
N PRO A 96 -12.97 13.61 -3.44
CA PRO A 96 -12.58 12.65 -4.48
C PRO A 96 -13.52 12.76 -5.70
N PRO A 97 -13.05 12.48 -6.93
CA PRO A 97 -13.86 12.67 -8.13
C PRO A 97 -15.10 11.77 -8.14
N ALA A 98 -14.98 10.54 -7.64
CA ALA A 98 -16.09 9.61 -7.50
C ALA A 98 -15.86 8.68 -6.30
N PRO A 99 -16.92 8.18 -5.66
CA PRO A 99 -16.81 7.29 -4.51
C PRO A 99 -16.60 5.82 -4.90
N THR A 100 -16.69 5.47 -6.19
CA THR A 100 -16.39 4.14 -6.73
C THR A 100 -15.64 4.23 -8.06
N LEU A 101 -14.92 3.17 -8.42
CA LEU A 101 -14.26 3.08 -9.72
C LEU A 101 -15.26 3.03 -10.88
N ALA A 102 -16.43 2.41 -10.67
CA ALA A 102 -17.50 2.36 -11.67
C ALA A 102 -18.04 3.76 -11.98
N ASP A 103 -18.35 4.55 -10.95
CA ASP A 103 -18.82 5.94 -11.12
C ASP A 103 -17.78 6.81 -11.84
N TRP A 104 -16.48 6.57 -11.59
CA TRP A 104 -15.41 7.26 -12.30
C TRP A 104 -15.38 6.91 -13.79
N HIS A 105 -15.53 5.63 -14.14
CA HIS A 105 -15.62 5.21 -15.54
C HIS A 105 -16.83 5.84 -16.24
N ASP A 106 -17.98 5.88 -15.56
CA ASP A 106 -19.19 6.51 -16.09
C ASP A 106 -18.99 8.02 -16.31
N LEU A 107 -18.32 8.71 -15.38
CA LEU A 107 -17.95 10.13 -15.55
C LEU A 107 -17.02 10.36 -16.73
N VAL A 108 -16.00 9.51 -16.90
CA VAL A 108 -15.07 9.60 -18.04
C VAL A 108 -15.82 9.40 -19.35
N ALA A 109 -16.66 8.36 -19.44
CA ALA A 109 -17.45 8.08 -20.64
C ALA A 109 -18.43 9.22 -20.97
N ARG A 110 -19.08 9.81 -19.97
CA ARG A 110 -20.03 10.92 -20.14
C ARG A 110 -19.39 12.27 -20.44
N SER A 111 -18.12 12.46 -20.09
CA SER A 111 -17.43 13.73 -20.31
C SER A 111 -17.47 14.17 -21.77
N GLY A 112 -17.42 13.24 -22.73
CA GLY A 112 -17.92 13.43 -24.10
C GLY A 112 -17.35 14.62 -24.89
N GLY A 113 -16.19 15.16 -24.48
CA GLY A 113 -15.57 16.36 -25.05
C GLY A 113 -15.58 17.59 -24.14
N ALA A 114 -16.33 17.58 -23.04
CA ALA A 114 -16.25 18.58 -21.99
C ALA A 114 -14.91 18.48 -21.23
N VAL A 115 -14.36 19.64 -20.89
CA VAL A 115 -13.20 19.77 -20.01
C VAL A 115 -13.62 19.48 -18.58
N VAL A 116 -12.98 18.49 -17.94
CA VAL A 116 -13.23 18.11 -16.54
C VAL A 116 -11.93 18.18 -15.73
N GLN A 117 -11.88 19.09 -14.77
CA GLN A 117 -10.80 19.21 -13.80
C GLN A 117 -11.26 18.72 -12.42
N VAL A 118 -10.41 17.96 -11.74
CA VAL A 118 -10.63 17.52 -10.36
C VAL A 118 -9.91 18.46 -9.39
N GLY A 119 -10.53 18.78 -8.26
CA GLY A 119 -10.06 19.73 -7.24
C GLY A 119 -8.82 19.31 -6.43
N PHE A 120 -7.84 18.63 -7.03
CA PHE A 120 -6.57 18.30 -6.38
C PHE A 120 -5.62 19.50 -6.29
N GLN A 121 -5.97 20.46 -5.44
CA GLN A 121 -5.24 21.72 -5.18
C GLN A 121 -3.71 21.58 -5.10
N SER A 122 -3.19 20.52 -4.47
CA SER A 122 -1.75 20.28 -4.36
C SER A 122 -1.03 20.22 -5.71
N LEU A 123 -1.70 19.75 -6.77
CA LEU A 123 -1.16 19.65 -8.13
C LEU A 123 -1.00 21.00 -8.82
N GLY A 124 -1.61 22.07 -8.30
CA GLY A 124 -1.37 23.43 -8.77
C GLY A 124 -0.08 24.07 -8.25
N SER A 125 0.68 23.37 -7.42
CA SER A 125 1.95 23.83 -6.87
C SER A 125 3.09 23.68 -7.90
N HIS A 126 3.77 24.77 -8.23
CA HIS A 126 4.95 24.70 -9.12
C HIS A 126 6.12 23.89 -8.53
N ALA A 127 6.15 23.70 -7.20
CA ALA A 127 7.11 22.80 -6.56
C ALA A 127 6.91 21.34 -6.99
N VAL A 128 5.67 20.91 -7.29
CA VAL A 128 5.39 19.57 -7.84
C VAL A 128 5.99 19.43 -9.23
N HIS A 129 5.79 20.42 -10.10
CA HIS A 129 6.35 20.40 -11.45
C HIS A 129 7.87 20.35 -11.42
N ARG A 130 8.49 21.18 -10.57
CA ARG A 130 9.94 21.20 -10.39
C ARG A 130 10.50 19.85 -9.94
N LEU A 131 9.83 19.20 -8.97
CA LEU A 131 10.25 17.89 -8.48
C LEU A 131 10.05 16.79 -9.54
N ALA A 132 8.94 16.80 -10.27
CA ALA A 132 8.69 15.86 -11.38
C ALA A 132 9.72 15.99 -12.51
N GLU A 133 10.19 17.21 -12.81
CA GLU A 133 11.30 17.45 -13.74
C GLU A 133 12.61 16.83 -13.25
N LEU A 134 12.95 17.01 -11.97
CA LEU A 134 14.16 16.44 -11.36
C LEU A 134 14.14 14.91 -11.36
N MET A 135 12.98 14.31 -11.12
CA MET A 135 12.78 12.87 -11.22
C MET A 135 13.01 12.39 -12.65
N ARG A 136 12.31 12.98 -13.65
CA ARG A 136 12.46 12.59 -15.07
C ARG A 136 13.87 12.81 -15.62
N SER A 137 14.56 13.87 -15.20
CA SER A 137 15.90 14.16 -15.70
C SER A 137 16.99 13.28 -15.09
N GLY A 138 16.65 12.39 -14.14
CA GLY A 138 17.62 11.59 -13.38
C GLY A 138 18.44 12.41 -12.38
N ALA A 139 18.00 13.64 -12.06
CA ALA A 139 18.72 14.52 -11.13
C ALA A 139 18.73 13.97 -9.70
N LEU A 140 17.80 13.08 -9.35
CA LEU A 140 17.79 12.37 -8.07
C LEU A 140 18.48 10.99 -8.10
N GLY A 141 18.89 10.52 -9.29
CA GLY A 141 19.31 9.14 -9.52
C GLY A 141 18.11 8.22 -9.80
N GLU A 142 18.28 6.93 -9.53
CA GLU A 142 17.21 5.94 -9.60
C GLU A 142 16.23 6.18 -8.44
N ILE A 143 14.94 6.27 -8.75
CA ILE A 143 13.90 6.51 -7.75
C ILE A 143 13.56 5.20 -7.05
N ARG A 144 13.89 5.11 -5.76
CA ARG A 144 13.59 3.94 -4.91
C ARG A 144 12.16 3.94 -4.41
N GLY A 145 11.55 5.12 -4.29
CA GLY A 145 10.15 5.27 -3.91
C GLY A 145 9.79 6.65 -3.39
N ILE A 146 8.52 6.81 -3.03
CA ILE A 146 7.94 8.05 -2.51
C ILE A 146 7.23 7.78 -1.19
N GLY A 147 7.70 8.41 -0.12
CA GLY A 147 7.03 8.41 1.18
C GLY A 147 6.05 9.58 1.30
N VAL A 148 4.85 9.37 1.82
CA VAL A 148 3.89 10.42 2.19
C VAL A 148 3.67 10.31 3.69
N ARG A 149 4.00 11.36 4.44
CA ARG A 149 3.72 11.45 5.89
C ARG A 149 2.68 12.51 6.17
N GLY A 150 1.68 12.18 6.99
CA GLY A 150 0.64 13.11 7.42
C GLY A 150 0.29 12.94 8.89
N THR A 151 0.55 13.96 9.72
CA THR A 151 0.24 13.94 11.15
C THR A 151 -0.69 15.10 11.48
N TRP A 152 -1.99 14.89 11.32
CA TRP A 152 -3.02 15.84 11.72
C TRP A 152 -3.73 15.38 12.98
N SER A 153 -4.39 16.32 13.65
CA SER A 153 -5.29 16.03 14.77
C SER A 153 -6.68 16.59 14.43
N ARG A 154 -7.69 15.72 14.48
CA ARG A 154 -9.10 16.08 14.28
C ARG A 154 -9.91 15.70 15.52
N ASP A 155 -10.70 16.65 16.00
CA ASP A 155 -11.53 16.47 17.19
C ASP A 155 -12.89 15.86 16.84
N ASP A 156 -13.73 15.58 17.84
CA ASP A 156 -15.06 15.00 17.62
C ASP A 156 -15.96 15.86 16.72
N ALA A 157 -15.75 17.19 16.70
CA ALA A 157 -16.54 18.10 15.87
C ALA A 157 -16.28 17.86 14.37
N TYR A 158 -15.06 17.42 14.01
CA TYR A 158 -14.77 16.99 12.65
C TYR A 158 -15.68 15.84 12.22
N TYR A 159 -15.88 14.81 13.05
CA TYR A 159 -16.67 13.62 12.70
C TYR A 159 -18.18 13.84 12.83
N THR A 160 -18.62 14.88 13.55
CA THR A 160 -20.04 15.24 13.69
C THR A 160 -20.48 16.41 12.80
N ARG A 161 -19.56 16.96 11.97
CA ARG A 161 -19.82 18.11 11.08
C ARG A 161 -20.93 17.87 10.06
N ALA A 162 -21.15 16.62 9.66
CA ALA A 162 -22.13 16.21 8.67
C ALA A 162 -22.45 14.72 8.81
N ARG A 163 -23.63 14.28 8.33
CA ARG A 163 -24.08 12.88 8.41
C ARG A 163 -23.11 11.88 7.77
N TRP A 164 -22.35 12.31 6.76
CA TRP A 164 -21.41 11.49 6.00
C TRP A 164 -20.00 11.41 6.61
N ALA A 165 -19.68 12.27 7.57
CA ALA A 165 -18.33 12.38 8.11
C ALA A 165 -17.91 11.10 8.86
N GLY A 166 -16.71 10.59 8.57
CA GLY A 166 -16.19 9.33 9.14
C GLY A 166 -16.95 8.07 8.72
N ARG A 167 -17.80 8.14 7.68
CA ARG A 167 -18.56 7.00 7.18
C ARG A 167 -17.93 6.34 5.97
N ARG A 168 -18.13 5.02 5.86
CA ARG A 168 -17.84 4.26 4.64
C ARG A 168 -19.05 4.31 3.71
N THR A 169 -20.26 4.27 4.27
CA THR A 169 -21.53 4.34 3.52
C THR A 169 -22.54 5.28 4.19
N LEU A 170 -23.42 5.89 3.40
CA LEU A 170 -24.55 6.66 3.88
C LEU A 170 -25.80 6.30 3.06
N ASP A 171 -26.86 5.86 3.75
CA ASP A 171 -28.14 5.50 3.11
C ASP A 171 -27.97 4.51 1.93
N GLY A 172 -27.01 3.58 2.06
CA GLY A 172 -26.67 2.58 1.03
C GLY A 172 -25.69 3.04 -0.05
N VAL A 173 -25.28 4.32 -0.06
CA VAL A 173 -24.36 4.89 -1.04
C VAL A 173 -22.94 5.00 -0.48
N PRO A 174 -21.89 4.61 -1.22
CA PRO A 174 -20.50 4.79 -0.79
C PRO A 174 -20.12 6.27 -0.56
N VAL A 175 -19.44 6.53 0.55
CA VAL A 175 -18.86 7.85 0.90
C VAL A 175 -17.34 7.77 0.95
N VAL A 176 -16.82 6.75 1.63
CA VAL A 176 -15.38 6.49 1.79
C VAL A 176 -14.63 7.68 2.43
N ASP A 177 -15.10 8.20 3.58
CA ASP A 177 -14.51 9.36 4.28
C ASP A 177 -13.36 8.98 5.24
N GLY A 178 -12.37 8.23 4.74
CA GLY A 178 -11.19 7.79 5.50
C GLY A 178 -10.01 8.76 5.41
N ALA A 179 -9.00 8.55 6.26
CA ALA A 179 -7.80 9.38 6.32
C ALA A 179 -7.06 9.46 4.96
N LEU A 180 -6.95 8.34 4.25
CA LEU A 180 -6.29 8.24 2.95
C LEU A 180 -7.12 8.88 1.81
N THR A 181 -8.45 8.82 1.88
CA THR A 181 -9.34 9.12 0.76
C THR A 181 -9.95 10.51 0.81
N ASN A 182 -9.92 11.18 1.97
CA ASN A 182 -10.33 12.59 2.09
C ASN A 182 -9.23 13.53 2.62
N PRO A 183 -8.84 13.53 3.91
CA PRO A 183 -7.87 14.51 4.44
C PRO A 183 -6.51 14.49 3.73
N PHE A 184 -5.96 13.30 3.51
CA PHE A 184 -4.64 13.13 2.90
C PHE A 184 -4.68 12.67 1.44
N ALA A 185 -5.86 12.76 0.79
CA ALA A 185 -6.04 12.43 -0.61
C ALA A 185 -5.04 13.15 -1.54
N HIS A 186 -4.75 14.42 -1.25
CA HIS A 186 -3.76 15.22 -1.97
C HIS A 186 -2.36 14.60 -1.94
N GLY A 187 -1.94 14.02 -0.81
CA GLY A 187 -0.61 13.41 -0.70
C GLY A 187 -0.46 12.21 -1.64
N ILE A 188 -1.48 11.37 -1.72
CA ILE A 188 -1.51 10.18 -2.60
C ILE A 188 -1.59 10.62 -4.06
N ALA A 189 -2.51 11.51 -4.42
CA ALA A 189 -2.64 12.01 -5.79
C ALA A 189 -1.36 12.72 -6.28
N THR A 190 -0.70 13.48 -5.41
CA THR A 190 0.57 14.14 -5.74
C THR A 190 1.71 13.14 -5.92
N ALA A 191 1.79 12.08 -5.10
CA ALA A 191 2.81 11.04 -5.27
C ALA A 191 2.65 10.31 -6.61
N LEU A 192 1.42 9.96 -6.98
CA LEU A 192 1.10 9.33 -8.27
C LEU A 192 1.41 10.26 -9.46
N ALA A 193 1.12 11.56 -9.34
CA ALA A 193 1.45 12.55 -10.36
C ALA A 193 2.97 12.76 -10.51
N LEU A 194 3.73 12.76 -9.42
CA LEU A 194 5.20 12.84 -9.45
C LEU A 194 5.82 11.65 -10.18
N ASP A 195 5.29 10.44 -9.97
CA ASP A 195 5.70 9.22 -10.66
C ASP A 195 5.25 9.18 -12.13
N GLY A 196 4.26 10.00 -12.51
CA GLY A 196 3.61 9.95 -13.82
C GLY A 196 2.64 8.77 -13.98
N SER A 197 2.25 8.12 -12.88
CA SER A 197 1.39 6.93 -12.84
C SER A 197 -0.04 7.30 -12.40
N THR A 198 -0.76 8.02 -13.25
CA THR A 198 -2.06 8.64 -12.91
C THR A 198 -3.27 7.88 -13.46
N GLY A 199 -3.06 6.94 -14.38
CA GLY A 199 -4.09 6.09 -14.97
C GLY A 199 -4.51 4.93 -14.07
N VAL A 200 -5.73 4.43 -14.25
CA VAL A 200 -6.28 3.30 -13.46
C VAL A 200 -5.42 2.03 -13.56
N ASP A 201 -4.81 1.81 -14.72
CA ASP A 201 -3.97 0.65 -14.97
C ASP A 201 -2.54 0.84 -14.48
N ASP A 202 -2.11 2.05 -14.13
CA ASP A 202 -0.73 2.30 -13.69
C ASP A 202 -0.44 1.76 -12.29
N VAL A 203 -1.46 1.37 -11.53
CA VAL A 203 -1.29 0.75 -10.22
C VAL A 203 -1.19 -0.76 -10.37
N HIS A 204 -0.04 -1.32 -10.02
CA HIS A 204 0.21 -2.76 -10.05
C HIS A 204 -0.45 -3.45 -8.86
N ASP A 205 -0.18 -2.99 -7.64
CA ASP A 205 -0.76 -3.56 -6.43
C ASP A 205 -0.88 -2.54 -5.31
N ILE A 206 -1.78 -2.84 -4.37
CA ILE A 206 -2.09 -2.06 -3.17
C ILE A 206 -2.11 -2.99 -1.96
N GLU A 207 -1.54 -2.51 -0.86
CA GLU A 207 -1.61 -3.07 0.49
C GLU A 207 -2.08 -1.97 1.45
N LEU A 208 -3.01 -2.31 2.34
CA LEU A 208 -3.68 -1.39 3.24
C LEU A 208 -3.64 -1.89 4.67
N GLU A 209 -3.32 -0.97 5.59
CA GLU A 209 -3.54 -1.09 7.02
C GLU A 209 -4.47 0.05 7.44
N LEU A 210 -5.74 -0.28 7.68
CA LEU A 210 -6.78 0.68 8.04
C LEU A 210 -7.12 0.53 9.52
N LEU A 211 -6.92 1.58 10.30
CA LEU A 211 -7.11 1.58 11.75
C LEU A 211 -8.01 2.73 12.17
N ARG A 212 -8.75 2.52 13.27
CA ARG A 212 -9.65 3.53 13.84
C ARG A 212 -9.45 3.68 15.33
N SER A 213 -9.40 4.92 15.81
CA SER A 213 -9.31 5.25 17.24
C SER A 213 -10.63 5.74 17.85
N ARG A 214 -11.72 5.75 17.06
CA ARG A 214 -13.05 6.24 17.44
C ARG A 214 -14.14 5.31 16.94
N ASP A 215 -15.35 5.51 17.45
CA ASP A 215 -16.55 4.86 16.93
C ASP A 215 -17.03 5.51 15.63
N ILE A 216 -16.26 5.28 14.57
CA ILE A 216 -16.53 5.65 13.19
C ILE A 216 -16.46 4.40 12.32
N GLU A 217 -17.06 4.44 11.13
CA GLU A 217 -16.98 3.34 10.17
C GLU A 217 -15.66 3.38 9.41
N ALA A 218 -15.16 4.58 9.10
CA ALA A 218 -13.94 4.78 8.32
C ALA A 218 -12.66 4.77 9.18
N ASP A 219 -11.50 4.82 8.52
CA ASP A 219 -10.19 4.89 9.15
C ASP A 219 -9.80 6.33 9.53
N ASP A 220 -9.11 6.48 10.67
CA ASP A 220 -8.49 7.74 11.08
C ASP A 220 -6.97 7.65 11.23
N THR A 221 -6.41 6.45 11.18
CA THR A 221 -4.95 6.18 11.14
C THR A 221 -4.69 5.05 10.14
N SER A 222 -3.85 5.30 9.14
CA SER A 222 -3.72 4.37 8.02
C SER A 222 -2.32 4.33 7.44
N CYS A 223 -1.94 3.15 6.94
CA CYS A 223 -0.79 2.97 6.08
C CYS A 223 -1.23 2.33 4.76
N LEU A 224 -0.73 2.88 3.67
CA LEU A 224 -0.89 2.38 2.31
C LEU A 224 0.49 2.13 1.75
N ARG A 225 0.72 0.94 1.20
CA ARG A 225 1.82 0.70 0.28
C ARG A 225 1.25 0.33 -1.08
N LEU A 226 1.62 1.07 -2.12
CA LEU A 226 1.30 0.72 -3.49
C LEU A 226 2.56 0.62 -4.33
N ARG A 227 2.48 -0.16 -5.39
CA ARG A 227 3.51 -0.22 -6.42
C ARG A 227 2.90 0.19 -7.75
N THR A 228 3.55 1.11 -8.45
CA THR A 228 3.15 1.49 -9.80
C THR A 228 3.73 0.53 -10.84
N ARG A 229 3.22 0.55 -12.07
CA ARG A 229 3.77 -0.25 -13.17
C ARG A 229 5.16 0.22 -13.60
N ASN A 230 5.53 1.45 -13.25
CA ASN A 230 6.89 1.97 -13.39
C ASN A 230 7.87 1.36 -12.37
N GLY A 231 7.39 0.54 -11.42
CA GLY A 231 8.20 -0.09 -10.39
C GLY A 231 8.31 0.74 -9.11
N THR A 232 7.91 2.01 -9.13
CA THR A 232 7.97 2.91 -7.98
C THR A 232 7.08 2.43 -6.85
N VAL A 233 7.67 2.33 -5.65
CA VAL A 233 6.94 2.07 -4.41
C VAL A 233 6.51 3.39 -3.79
N VAL A 234 5.22 3.54 -3.51
CA VAL A 234 4.67 4.67 -2.76
C VAL A 234 4.15 4.16 -1.42
N VAL A 235 4.64 4.75 -0.33
CA VAL A 235 4.15 4.47 1.04
C VAL A 235 3.54 5.72 1.63
N ALA A 236 2.23 5.70 1.87
CA ALA A 236 1.53 6.77 2.58
C ALA A 236 1.16 6.32 3.99
N ALA A 237 1.75 6.96 4.99
CA ALA A 237 1.43 6.76 6.39
C ALA A 237 0.84 8.04 6.96
N VAL A 238 -0.38 7.95 7.49
CA VAL A 238 -1.16 9.12 7.87
C VAL A 238 -1.98 8.87 9.12
N THR A 239 -2.23 9.94 9.88
CA THR A 239 -3.13 9.91 11.05
C THR A 239 -3.86 11.24 11.23
N LEU A 240 -5.09 11.15 11.73
CA LEU A 240 -5.91 12.25 12.25
C LEU A 240 -5.90 12.28 13.80
N CYS A 241 -5.02 11.48 14.41
CA CYS A 241 -4.87 11.27 15.84
C CYS A 241 -3.43 11.57 16.28
N ALA A 242 -2.77 12.53 15.60
CA ALA A 242 -1.40 12.91 15.89
C ALA A 242 -1.26 13.58 17.26
N GLU A 243 -0.13 13.31 17.92
CA GLU A 243 0.26 14.00 19.15
C GLU A 243 0.70 15.44 18.82
N VAL A 244 1.40 15.61 17.70
CA VAL A 244 1.87 16.89 17.18
C VAL A 244 1.39 17.08 15.74
N VAL A 245 0.56 18.11 15.56
CA VAL A 245 0.10 18.50 14.22
C VAL A 245 1.25 19.08 13.42
N ARG A 246 1.50 18.51 12.24
CA ARG A 246 2.49 19.00 11.28
C ARG A 246 1.90 19.01 9.87
N ASP A 247 2.48 19.87 9.03
CA ASP A 247 2.13 19.87 7.62
C ASP A 247 2.61 18.57 6.95
N PRO A 248 1.78 17.99 6.07
CA PRO A 248 2.11 16.77 5.37
C PRO A 248 3.24 17.00 4.37
N VAL A 249 4.07 15.98 4.20
CA VAL A 249 5.29 16.03 3.39
C VAL A 249 5.37 14.79 2.51
N LEU A 250 5.76 14.98 1.25
CA LEU A 250 6.21 13.89 0.40
C LEU A 250 7.73 13.85 0.40
N VAL A 251 8.30 12.66 0.54
CA VAL A 251 9.74 12.40 0.51
C VAL A 251 10.04 11.54 -0.70
N VAL A 252 10.81 12.05 -1.66
CA VAL A 252 11.27 11.28 -2.82
C VAL A 252 12.67 10.74 -2.53
N HIS A 253 12.81 9.42 -2.57
CA HIS A 253 14.04 8.71 -2.26
C HIS A 253 14.78 8.35 -3.55
N GLY A 254 15.74 9.19 -3.96
CA GLY A 254 16.63 8.91 -5.07
C GLY A 254 17.92 8.20 -4.64
N SER A 255 18.55 7.44 -5.53
CA SER A 255 19.83 6.76 -5.24
C SER A 255 21.01 7.72 -5.05
N ARG A 256 20.89 8.99 -5.51
CA ARG A 256 21.93 10.01 -5.35
C ARG A 256 21.56 11.10 -4.33
N THR A 257 20.31 11.54 -4.33
CA THR A 257 19.84 12.62 -3.45
C THR A 257 18.36 12.42 -3.12
N ARG A 258 17.91 13.11 -2.06
CA ARG A 258 16.56 13.07 -1.51
C ARG A 258 15.92 14.45 -1.61
N ALA A 259 14.62 14.48 -1.87
CA ALA A 259 13.84 15.72 -1.91
C ALA A 259 12.60 15.63 -1.01
N GLU A 260 12.29 16.71 -0.30
CA GLU A 260 11.04 16.88 0.47
C GLU A 260 10.14 17.92 -0.19
N LEU A 261 8.91 17.53 -0.50
CA LEU A 261 7.87 18.41 -0.99
C LEU A 261 6.86 18.68 0.13
N HIS A 262 6.83 19.94 0.60
CA HIS A 262 5.81 20.47 1.49
C HIS A 262 4.73 21.12 0.64
N TYR A 263 3.81 20.31 0.12
CA TYR A 263 2.85 20.75 -0.90
C TYR A 263 1.84 21.79 -0.40
N ALA A 264 1.53 21.80 0.91
CA ALA A 264 0.69 22.81 1.53
C ALA A 264 1.35 24.19 1.59
N GLU A 265 2.69 24.24 1.62
CA GLU A 265 3.48 25.46 1.66
C GLU A 265 4.09 25.84 0.29
N HIS A 266 3.85 25.02 -0.74
CA HIS A 266 4.47 25.14 -2.06
C HIS A 266 6.01 25.23 -1.99
N ARG A 267 6.59 24.44 -1.09
CA ARG A 267 8.01 24.48 -0.73
C ARG A 267 8.68 23.15 -1.04
N LEU A 268 9.83 23.22 -1.70
CA LEU A 268 10.66 22.06 -2.07
C LEU A 268 12.01 22.16 -1.35
N VAL A 269 12.46 21.08 -0.73
CA VAL A 269 13.76 21.01 -0.06
C VAL A 269 14.60 19.91 -0.71
N ILE A 270 15.78 20.25 -1.21
CA ILE A 270 16.71 19.30 -1.87
C ILE A 270 18.07 19.47 -1.20
N ASP A 271 18.61 18.39 -0.60
CA ASP A 271 19.87 18.44 0.15
C ASP A 271 19.95 19.60 1.17
N GLY A 272 18.82 19.92 1.81
CA GLY A 272 18.70 21.01 2.79
C GLY A 272 18.52 22.41 2.20
N ILE A 273 18.57 22.57 0.87
CA ILE A 273 18.32 23.83 0.18
C ILE A 273 16.82 23.99 -0.07
N GLU A 274 16.26 25.11 0.38
CA GLU A 274 14.83 25.42 0.25
C GLU A 274 14.54 26.26 -1.00
N GLU A 275 13.55 25.83 -1.78
CA GLU A 275 12.94 26.58 -2.87
C GLU A 275 11.46 26.83 -2.56
N ARG A 276 10.99 28.08 -2.78
CA ARG A 276 9.56 28.43 -2.69
C ARG A 276 9.00 28.68 -4.07
N HIS A 277 7.82 28.14 -4.30
CA HIS A 277 7.18 28.13 -5.61
C HIS A 277 5.79 28.75 -5.53
N ARG A 278 5.32 29.27 -6.67
CA ARG A 278 3.95 29.79 -6.79
C ARG A 278 2.94 28.65 -6.88
N HIS A 279 1.69 28.98 -6.61
CA HIS A 279 0.55 28.09 -6.75
C HIS A 279 -0.53 28.71 -7.63
N VAL A 280 -1.15 27.88 -8.46
CA VAL A 280 -2.30 28.26 -9.29
C VAL A 280 -3.50 27.44 -8.84
N PRO A 281 -4.60 28.06 -8.36
CA PRO A 281 -5.81 27.35 -7.99
C PRO A 281 -6.46 26.60 -9.18
N PRO A 282 -7.17 25.48 -8.95
CA PRO A 282 -7.80 24.69 -10.00
C PRO A 282 -8.88 25.44 -10.79
N LEU A 283 -9.66 26.32 -10.16
CA LEU A 283 -10.63 27.12 -10.93
C LEU A 283 -9.90 28.07 -11.87
N ARG A 284 -8.86 28.77 -11.39
CA ARG A 284 -8.03 29.61 -12.25
C ARG A 284 -7.40 28.82 -13.41
N ASN A 285 -6.79 27.67 -13.14
CA ASN A 285 -6.19 26.84 -14.18
C ASN A 285 -7.22 26.30 -15.18
N LEU A 286 -8.43 25.94 -14.73
CA LEU A 286 -9.51 25.52 -15.63
C LEU A 286 -9.88 26.65 -16.60
N LEU A 287 -10.04 27.86 -16.10
CA LEU A 287 -10.36 29.03 -16.92
C LEU A 287 -9.25 29.36 -17.92
N ASP A 288 -7.99 29.29 -17.48
CA ASP A 288 -6.83 29.50 -18.34
C ASP A 288 -6.79 28.44 -19.47
N HIS A 289 -7.09 27.17 -19.17
CA HIS A 289 -7.20 26.09 -20.17
C HIS A 289 -8.36 26.31 -21.16
N LEU A 290 -9.51 26.77 -20.69
CA LEU A 290 -10.66 27.09 -21.56
C LEU A 290 -10.38 28.27 -22.49
N ALA A 291 -9.56 29.23 -22.05
CA ALA A 291 -9.12 30.35 -22.86
C ALA A 291 -8.02 29.94 -23.86
N ASP A 292 -7.10 29.07 -23.45
CA ASP A 292 -6.01 28.54 -24.27
C ASP A 292 -5.77 27.04 -23.96
N PRO A 293 -6.21 26.12 -24.84
CA PRO A 293 -6.01 24.69 -24.65
C PRO A 293 -4.55 24.24 -24.59
N ALA A 294 -3.57 25.10 -24.91
CA ALA A 294 -2.15 24.82 -24.71
C ALA A 294 -1.75 24.83 -23.22
N VAL A 295 -2.54 25.47 -22.35
CA VAL A 295 -2.36 25.40 -20.89
C VAL A 295 -2.86 24.04 -20.40
N PRO A 296 -2.03 23.13 -19.89
CA PRO A 296 -2.51 21.83 -19.43
C PRO A 296 -3.37 21.97 -18.16
N LEU A 297 -4.37 21.11 -18.04
CA LEU A 297 -5.07 20.91 -16.77
C LEU A 297 -4.11 20.33 -15.73
N GLN A 298 -4.25 20.79 -14.48
CA GLN A 298 -3.48 20.27 -13.36
C GLN A 298 -3.90 18.86 -12.96
N ALA A 299 -5.20 18.57 -13.06
CA ALA A 299 -5.78 17.30 -12.66
C ALA A 299 -6.97 16.94 -13.57
N PRO A 300 -6.73 16.62 -14.86
CA PRO A 300 -7.79 16.15 -15.73
C PRO A 300 -8.42 14.88 -15.16
N LEU A 301 -9.74 14.70 -15.30
CA LEU A 301 -10.45 13.53 -14.75
C LEU A 301 -9.78 12.20 -15.10
N THR A 302 -9.31 12.05 -16.34
CA THR A 302 -8.62 10.84 -16.82
C THR A 302 -7.30 10.55 -16.09
N ALA A 303 -6.63 11.58 -15.56
CA ALA A 303 -5.41 11.46 -14.74
C ALA A 303 -5.71 11.30 -13.23
N THR A 304 -6.92 10.87 -12.87
CA THR A 304 -7.25 10.54 -11.47
C THR A 304 -7.56 9.06 -11.25
N GLY A 305 -7.48 8.24 -12.30
CA GLY A 305 -7.80 6.81 -12.25
C GLY A 305 -6.98 6.03 -11.22
N ALA A 306 -5.68 6.32 -11.10
CA ALA A 306 -4.81 5.69 -10.10
C ALA A 306 -5.25 5.99 -8.66
N PHE A 307 -5.60 7.24 -8.37
CA PHE A 307 -6.13 7.63 -7.07
C PHE A 307 -7.50 6.98 -6.82
N THR A 308 -8.38 6.95 -7.83
CA THR A 308 -9.69 6.28 -7.72
C THR A 308 -9.52 4.78 -7.43
N ARG A 309 -8.49 4.14 -7.97
CA ARG A 309 -8.16 2.75 -7.64
C ARG A 309 -7.72 2.56 -6.19
N VAL A 310 -7.01 3.52 -5.61
CA VAL A 310 -6.72 3.53 -4.16
C VAL A 310 -8.01 3.70 -3.36
N LEU A 311 -8.89 4.62 -3.76
CA LEU A 311 -10.18 4.82 -3.11
C LEU A 311 -11.04 3.55 -3.15
N GLU A 312 -11.12 2.89 -4.31
CA GLU A 312 -11.82 1.62 -4.49
C GLU A 312 -11.24 0.52 -3.59
N ALA A 313 -9.91 0.42 -3.49
CA ALA A 313 -9.26 -0.54 -2.59
C ALA A 313 -9.64 -0.29 -1.12
N VAL A 314 -9.67 0.98 -0.67
CA VAL A 314 -10.12 1.34 0.69
C VAL A 314 -11.61 1.01 0.89
N ARG A 315 -12.45 1.23 -0.12
CA ARG A 315 -13.89 0.93 -0.10
C ARG A 315 -14.17 -0.57 0.03
N THR A 316 -13.40 -1.41 -0.65
CA THR A 316 -13.59 -2.87 -0.65
C THR A 316 -12.80 -3.60 0.42
N ALA A 317 -11.89 -2.92 1.12
CA ALA A 317 -11.15 -3.49 2.24
C ALA A 317 -12.11 -3.90 3.39
N PRO A 318 -11.70 -4.84 4.26
CA PRO A 318 -12.36 -5.09 5.53
C PRO A 318 -12.49 -3.80 6.36
N ASP A 319 -13.39 -3.82 7.33
CA ASP A 319 -13.60 -2.68 8.22
C ASP A 319 -12.30 -2.32 8.96
N PRO A 320 -12.04 -1.01 9.18
CA PRO A 320 -10.87 -0.56 9.91
C PRO A 320 -10.79 -1.19 11.30
N THR A 321 -9.61 -1.72 11.63
CA THR A 321 -9.42 -2.41 12.90
C THR A 321 -9.32 -1.40 14.05
N PRO A 322 -10.04 -1.59 15.17
CA PRO A 322 -9.91 -0.71 16.32
C PRO A 322 -8.50 -0.76 16.90
N ILE A 323 -7.95 0.41 17.22
CA ILE A 323 -6.73 0.52 18.02
C ILE A 323 -7.06 0.18 19.48
N ASP A 324 -6.22 -0.63 20.12
CA ASP A 324 -6.39 -0.98 21.54
C ASP A 324 -6.44 0.30 22.41
N PRO A 325 -7.48 0.48 23.25
CA PRO A 325 -7.63 1.66 24.09
C PRO A 325 -6.43 2.00 24.98
N SER A 326 -5.56 1.04 25.32
CA SER A 326 -4.34 1.31 26.10
C SER A 326 -3.37 2.26 25.39
N TRP A 327 -3.45 2.37 24.06
CA TRP A 327 -2.62 3.25 23.24
C TRP A 327 -3.29 4.58 22.93
N LEU A 328 -4.53 4.80 23.39
CA LEU A 328 -5.30 5.99 23.09
C LEU A 328 -5.26 6.97 24.26
N ARG A 329 -4.84 8.21 24.00
CA ARG A 329 -4.91 9.32 24.96
C ARG A 329 -6.04 10.27 24.60
N ARG A 330 -7.01 10.40 25.49
CA ARG A 330 -8.14 11.32 25.32
C ARG A 330 -7.82 12.69 25.91
N ASN A 331 -7.71 13.70 25.06
CA ASN A 331 -7.44 15.08 25.42
C ASN A 331 -8.66 15.96 25.07
N GLY A 332 -9.66 15.97 25.96
CA GLY A 332 -10.93 16.66 25.73
C GLY A 332 -11.72 16.06 24.56
N ARG A 333 -11.83 16.80 23.46
CA ARG A 333 -12.48 16.34 22.21
C ARG A 333 -11.52 15.66 21.22
N ARG A 334 -10.24 15.59 21.53
CA ARG A 334 -9.22 14.93 20.70
C ARG A 334 -8.87 13.55 21.26
N VAL A 335 -8.51 12.65 20.36
CA VAL A 335 -7.93 11.34 20.67
C VAL A 335 -6.60 11.28 19.94
N ASP A 336 -5.54 11.02 20.69
CA ASP A 336 -4.20 10.87 20.20
C ASP A 336 -3.77 9.40 20.32
N VAL A 337 -3.01 8.89 19.36
CA VAL A 337 -2.43 7.54 19.40
C VAL A 337 -0.98 7.66 19.87
N ASP A 338 -0.61 6.99 20.95
CA ASP A 338 0.72 7.12 21.56
C ASP A 338 1.84 6.66 20.60
N GLY A 339 2.81 7.54 20.34
CA GLY A 339 3.96 7.28 19.48
C GLY A 339 3.66 7.28 17.97
N VAL A 340 2.42 7.60 17.55
CA VAL A 340 2.00 7.53 16.14
C VAL A 340 2.81 8.44 15.23
N ASP A 341 3.20 9.62 15.72
CA ASP A 341 3.95 10.61 14.93
C ASP A 341 5.30 10.06 14.44
N HIS A 342 6.00 9.34 15.32
CA HIS A 342 7.29 8.72 15.02
C HIS A 342 7.14 7.56 14.03
N VAL A 343 6.08 6.77 14.20
CA VAL A 343 5.77 5.65 13.31
C VAL A 343 5.43 6.15 11.90
N VAL A 344 4.57 7.17 11.78
CA VAL A 344 4.21 7.79 10.50
C VAL A 344 5.44 8.34 9.79
N ALA A 345 6.33 9.02 10.53
CA ALA A 345 7.58 9.51 9.96
C ALA A 345 8.48 8.37 9.47
N LYS A 346 8.68 7.31 10.27
CA LYS A 346 9.50 6.15 9.89
C LYS A 346 8.96 5.39 8.69
N ALA A 347 7.64 5.24 8.61
CA ALA A 347 6.98 4.52 7.51
C ALA A 347 7.25 5.20 6.16
N ALA A 348 7.06 6.52 6.10
CA ALA A 348 7.36 7.31 4.90
C ALA A 348 8.87 7.38 4.60
N GLU A 349 9.72 7.52 5.63
CA GLU A 349 11.17 7.64 5.45
C GLU A 349 11.82 6.32 4.99
N HIS A 350 11.32 5.18 5.47
CA HIS A 350 11.90 3.87 5.15
C HIS A 350 11.08 3.05 4.15
N LEU A 351 9.99 3.60 3.61
CA LEU A 351 9.06 2.92 2.71
C LEU A 351 8.55 1.60 3.30
N ARG A 352 8.19 1.63 4.60
CA ARG A 352 7.70 0.47 5.35
C ARG A 352 6.28 0.67 5.85
N THR A 353 5.54 -0.42 5.87
CA THR A 353 4.19 -0.53 6.43
C THR A 353 4.23 -0.48 7.97
N PHE A 354 3.09 -0.27 8.64
CA PHE A 354 3.03 -0.29 10.11
C PHE A 354 3.31 -1.70 10.66
N ALA A 355 2.86 -2.74 9.96
CA ALA A 355 3.16 -4.13 10.30
C ALA A 355 4.67 -4.44 10.22
N GLU A 356 5.38 -3.92 9.22
CA GLU A 356 6.84 -4.05 9.10
C GLU A 356 7.63 -3.24 10.13
N LEU A 357 7.03 -2.19 10.67
CA LEU A 357 7.58 -1.40 11.77
C LEU A 357 7.23 -1.97 13.15
N GLU A 358 6.45 -3.06 13.20
CA GLU A 358 6.04 -3.75 14.42
C GLU A 358 5.36 -2.81 15.44
N VAL A 359 4.46 -1.96 14.96
CA VAL A 359 3.84 -0.93 15.78
C VAL A 359 2.92 -1.58 16.82
N PRO A 360 2.98 -1.17 18.10
CA PRO A 360 2.38 -1.94 19.18
C PRO A 360 0.85 -1.78 19.28
N TRP A 361 0.29 -0.78 18.58
CA TRP A 361 -1.15 -0.54 18.48
C TRP A 361 -1.80 -1.19 17.25
N SER A 362 -1.02 -1.84 16.37
CA SER A 362 -1.56 -2.70 15.32
C SER A 362 -1.79 -4.09 15.90
N PRO A 363 -2.92 -4.76 15.64
CA PRO A 363 -3.14 -6.15 16.05
C PRO A 363 -2.13 -7.13 15.43
N LEU A 364 -1.47 -6.73 14.34
CA LEU A 364 -0.41 -7.48 13.67
C LEU A 364 0.99 -6.95 14.04
N GLY A 365 1.07 -6.03 14.99
CA GLY A 365 2.32 -5.57 15.60
C GLY A 365 2.98 -6.71 16.35
N GLY A 366 4.26 -6.96 16.07
CA GLY A 366 5.07 -7.95 16.80
C GLY A 366 4.72 -9.43 16.53
N VAL A 367 3.71 -9.74 15.71
CA VAL A 367 3.40 -11.13 15.33
C VAL A 367 4.43 -11.69 14.35
N ALA A 368 5.15 -10.84 13.62
CA ALA A 368 6.26 -11.26 12.78
C ALA A 368 7.25 -10.13 12.53
N ARG A 369 8.54 -10.43 12.66
CA ARG A 369 9.60 -9.48 12.33
C ARG A 369 10.27 -9.85 11.01
N TYR A 370 10.23 -8.94 10.04
CA TYR A 370 10.98 -9.11 8.79
C TYR A 370 12.31 -8.38 8.87
N GLY A 371 13.41 -9.06 8.56
CA GLY A 371 14.71 -8.40 8.54
C GLY A 371 15.86 -9.30 8.15
N TRP A 372 17.02 -8.68 7.97
CA TRP A 372 18.28 -9.35 7.66
C TRP A 372 18.78 -10.22 8.82
N ASP A 373 19.61 -11.19 8.48
CA ASP A 373 20.38 -11.96 9.45
C ASP A 373 21.44 -11.04 10.06
N GLY A 374 21.38 -10.85 11.38
CA GLY A 374 22.29 -10.00 12.13
C GLY A 374 23.56 -10.72 12.58
N VAL A 375 23.67 -12.03 12.33
CA VAL A 375 24.76 -12.86 12.86
C VAL A 375 25.75 -13.20 11.74
N ARG A 376 27.03 -13.30 12.11
CA ARG A 376 28.10 -13.81 11.24
C ARG A 376 28.47 -15.21 11.68
N LEU A 377 27.82 -16.21 11.10
CA LEU A 377 28.10 -17.62 11.35
C LEU A 377 28.79 -18.26 10.13
N PRO A 378 29.73 -19.21 10.33
CA PRO A 378 30.28 -19.99 9.24
C PRO A 378 29.16 -20.74 8.49
N LEU A 379 29.31 -20.87 7.18
CA LEU A 379 28.35 -21.58 6.32
C LEU A 379 26.93 -20.98 6.32
N VAL A 380 26.76 -19.72 6.70
CA VAL A 380 25.47 -19.02 6.59
C VAL A 380 25.58 -17.97 5.50
N VAL A 381 24.59 -17.97 4.59
CA VAL A 381 24.40 -16.87 3.62
C VAL A 381 23.40 -15.89 4.24
N PRO A 382 23.84 -14.69 4.69
CA PRO A 382 22.93 -13.70 5.26
C PRO A 382 21.85 -13.32 4.26
N ARG A 383 20.59 -13.36 4.70
CA ARG A 383 19.41 -13.07 3.87
C ARG A 383 18.21 -12.66 4.73
N PRO A 384 17.28 -11.87 4.19
CA PRO A 384 16.12 -11.47 4.95
C PRO A 384 15.09 -12.60 5.09
N ALA A 385 14.55 -12.74 6.30
CA ALA A 385 13.56 -13.75 6.68
C ALA A 385 12.59 -13.18 7.73
N LEU A 386 11.49 -13.88 8.00
CA LEU A 386 10.60 -13.59 9.11
C LEU A 386 11.03 -14.37 10.36
N HIS A 387 11.54 -13.66 11.38
CA HIS A 387 11.82 -14.23 12.69
C HIS A 387 11.96 -13.15 13.80
N PRO A 388 11.30 -13.31 14.97
CA PRO A 388 10.36 -14.38 15.29
C PRO A 388 9.02 -14.19 14.57
N VAL A 389 8.30 -15.29 14.34
CA VAL A 389 6.88 -15.32 13.99
C VAL A 389 6.12 -15.87 15.18
N ARG A 390 4.96 -15.29 15.50
CA ARG A 390 4.14 -15.61 16.67
C ARG A 390 2.68 -15.78 16.32
N THR A 391 1.95 -16.58 17.09
CA THR A 391 0.49 -16.52 17.15
C THR A 391 0.03 -15.19 17.78
N LEU A 392 -1.27 -14.88 17.75
CA LEU A 392 -1.79 -13.68 18.41
C LEU A 392 -1.62 -13.74 19.94
N GLY A 393 -1.71 -14.94 20.53
CA GLY A 393 -1.39 -15.19 21.93
C GLY A 393 0.12 -15.17 22.26
N GLY A 394 0.98 -14.89 21.28
CA GLY A 394 2.41 -14.64 21.49
C GLY A 394 3.33 -15.86 21.42
N VAL A 395 2.79 -17.06 21.13
CA VAL A 395 3.58 -18.30 21.00
C VAL A 395 4.51 -18.21 19.80
N VAL A 396 5.83 -18.40 19.98
CA VAL A 396 6.79 -18.40 18.87
C VAL A 396 6.62 -19.66 18.04
N VAL A 397 6.46 -19.51 16.73
CA VAL A 397 6.28 -20.61 15.78
C VAL A 397 7.44 -20.76 14.81
N THR A 398 8.56 -20.06 15.03
CA THR A 398 9.79 -20.16 14.21
C THR A 398 11.04 -20.34 15.05
N GLY A 399 12.00 -21.12 14.55
CA GLY A 399 13.37 -21.19 15.08
C GLY A 399 14.36 -20.31 14.29
N GLU A 400 15.51 -20.03 14.88
CA GLU A 400 16.62 -19.27 14.28
C GLU A 400 17.95 -19.86 14.74
N HIS A 401 18.85 -20.15 13.79
CA HIS A 401 20.20 -20.68 14.01
C HIS A 401 20.28 -21.85 15.01
N PRO A 402 19.51 -22.93 14.80
CA PRO A 402 19.59 -24.11 15.66
C PRO A 402 20.94 -24.82 15.50
N ASP A 403 21.41 -25.50 16.55
CA ASP A 403 22.73 -26.15 16.57
C ASP A 403 22.93 -27.18 15.45
N ASP A 404 21.85 -27.86 15.03
CA ASP A 404 21.87 -28.87 13.99
C ASP A 404 21.99 -28.28 12.57
N HIS A 405 21.39 -27.11 12.36
CA HIS A 405 21.37 -26.41 11.07
C HIS A 405 21.55 -24.89 11.27
N PRO A 406 22.77 -24.41 11.56
CA PRO A 406 23.00 -23.00 11.89
C PRO A 406 22.63 -22.00 10.78
N TRP A 407 22.42 -22.45 9.54
CA TRP A 407 21.98 -21.60 8.43
C TRP A 407 20.45 -21.50 8.30
N HIS A 408 19.67 -22.26 9.08
CA HIS A 408 18.21 -22.18 9.08
C HIS A 408 17.73 -20.99 9.91
N ARG A 409 16.74 -20.26 9.37
CA ARG A 409 16.17 -19.10 10.04
C ARG A 409 14.75 -18.86 9.58
N GLY A 410 13.81 -18.87 10.53
CA GLY A 410 12.49 -18.31 10.36
C GLY A 410 11.71 -18.85 9.17
N ILE A 411 10.98 -17.96 8.52
CA ILE A 411 10.32 -18.19 7.23
C ILE A 411 11.03 -17.37 6.16
N GLY A 412 11.46 -18.00 5.07
CA GLY A 412 12.14 -17.35 3.96
C GLY A 412 12.34 -18.27 2.76
N LEU A 413 13.21 -17.89 1.82
CA LEU A 413 13.60 -18.76 0.72
C LEU A 413 14.85 -19.59 1.04
N ALA A 414 14.81 -20.84 0.58
CA ALA A 414 15.90 -21.81 0.58
C ALA A 414 16.31 -22.12 -0.85
N LEU A 415 17.51 -21.67 -1.23
CA LEU A 415 18.11 -21.93 -2.54
C LEU A 415 19.46 -22.63 -2.33
N PRO A 416 19.45 -23.95 -2.07
CA PRO A 416 20.66 -24.66 -1.66
C PRO A 416 21.64 -24.91 -2.80
N ASP A 417 21.20 -24.81 -4.05
CA ASP A 417 22.05 -24.93 -5.23
C ASP A 417 21.42 -24.20 -6.43
N VAL A 418 22.11 -23.16 -6.89
CA VAL A 418 21.79 -22.40 -8.10
C VAL A 418 23.04 -22.38 -8.97
N ASN A 419 23.06 -23.12 -10.08
CA ASN A 419 24.24 -23.29 -10.93
C ASN A 419 25.50 -23.75 -10.16
N GLY A 420 25.33 -24.60 -9.13
CA GLY A 420 26.43 -25.06 -8.28
C GLY A 420 26.81 -24.11 -7.15
N VAL A 421 26.12 -22.98 -6.99
CA VAL A 421 26.34 -22.02 -5.90
C VAL A 421 25.26 -22.17 -4.84
N ASN A 422 25.65 -22.29 -3.59
CA ASN A 422 24.74 -22.37 -2.46
C ASN A 422 24.38 -20.96 -1.95
N LEU A 423 23.10 -20.61 -2.05
CA LEU A 423 22.54 -19.32 -1.65
C LEU A 423 21.72 -19.39 -0.36
N TRP A 424 21.71 -20.54 0.31
CA TRP A 424 21.01 -20.78 1.57
C TRP A 424 21.96 -20.94 2.76
N GLY A 425 23.14 -21.50 2.51
CA GLY A 425 24.10 -21.91 3.53
C GLY A 425 24.10 -23.43 3.77
N GLY A 426 25.00 -23.85 4.65
CA GLY A 426 25.29 -25.24 4.95
C GLY A 426 26.35 -25.83 4.04
N ARG A 427 26.24 -27.14 3.84
CA ARG A 427 27.14 -27.93 2.99
C ARG A 427 26.36 -28.40 1.77
N ASP A 428 27.07 -28.61 0.67
CA ASP A 428 26.47 -29.03 -0.59
C ASP A 428 26.41 -30.54 -0.65
N TYR A 429 25.31 -31.06 -1.21
CA TYR A 429 25.20 -32.48 -1.46
C TYR A 429 25.81 -32.83 -2.82
N VAL A 430 26.80 -33.73 -2.81
CA VAL A 430 27.43 -34.28 -4.00
C VAL A 430 27.14 -35.79 -4.07
N PRO A 431 26.58 -36.29 -5.19
CA PRO A 431 26.31 -37.72 -5.36
C PRO A 431 27.54 -38.58 -5.09
N GLY A 432 27.40 -39.63 -4.29
CA GLY A 432 28.49 -40.53 -3.93
C GLY A 432 29.49 -39.99 -2.89
N GLN A 433 29.48 -38.69 -2.59
CA GLN A 433 30.38 -38.08 -1.57
C GLN A 433 29.62 -37.59 -0.33
N GLY A 434 28.31 -37.36 -0.44
CA GLY A 434 27.52 -36.80 0.66
C GLY A 434 27.72 -35.29 0.79
N TYR A 435 27.75 -34.79 2.03
CA TYR A 435 27.80 -33.36 2.31
C TYR A 435 29.22 -32.82 2.41
N VAL A 436 29.60 -31.95 1.48
CA VAL A 436 30.94 -31.34 1.39
C VAL A 436 30.85 -29.82 1.47
N PRO A 437 31.91 -29.11 1.89
CA PRO A 437 31.94 -27.65 1.81
C PRO A 437 31.76 -27.21 0.35
N GLY A 438 30.93 -26.18 0.16
CA GLY A 438 30.51 -25.66 -1.13
C GLY A 438 30.90 -24.20 -1.36
N GLU A 439 30.64 -23.71 -2.55
CA GLU A 439 30.72 -22.28 -2.85
C GLU A 439 29.48 -21.57 -2.32
N LEU A 440 29.67 -20.56 -1.47
CA LEU A 440 28.58 -19.72 -0.97
C LEU A 440 28.49 -18.46 -1.81
N GLY A 441 27.28 -18.15 -2.26
CA GLY A 441 26.99 -16.85 -2.87
C GLY A 441 26.53 -15.83 -1.83
N ARG A 442 25.80 -14.81 -2.30
CA ARG A 442 25.30 -13.72 -1.44
C ARG A 442 23.95 -13.20 -1.91
N VAL A 443 23.27 -12.50 -1.01
CA VAL A 443 22.00 -11.83 -1.28
C VAL A 443 22.18 -10.34 -1.04
N GLU A 444 21.62 -9.51 -1.92
CA GLU A 444 21.63 -8.05 -1.81
C GLU A 444 20.19 -7.53 -1.92
N GLU A 445 19.79 -6.55 -1.12
CA GLU A 445 18.50 -5.85 -1.28
C GLU A 445 18.69 -4.63 -2.17
N THR A 446 18.03 -4.65 -3.32
CA THR A 446 18.14 -3.59 -4.34
C THR A 446 17.04 -2.54 -4.19
N GLY A 447 15.96 -2.89 -3.48
CA GLY A 447 14.85 -2.00 -3.16
C GLY A 447 13.84 -2.67 -2.21
N PRO A 448 12.78 -1.97 -1.76
CA PRO A 448 11.77 -2.55 -0.89
C PRO A 448 11.13 -3.80 -1.50
N GLY A 449 11.41 -4.97 -0.91
CA GLY A 449 10.93 -6.25 -1.41
C GLY A 449 11.62 -6.73 -2.69
N GLU A 450 12.78 -6.18 -3.05
CA GLU A 450 13.57 -6.60 -4.21
C GLU A 450 14.95 -7.08 -3.78
N LEU A 451 15.29 -8.30 -4.19
CA LEU A 451 16.55 -8.96 -3.83
C LEU A 451 17.29 -9.43 -5.08
N ALA A 452 18.61 -9.31 -5.07
CA ALA A 452 19.50 -9.94 -6.03
C ALA A 452 20.19 -11.13 -5.34
N TRP A 453 20.08 -12.30 -5.95
CA TRP A 453 20.72 -13.54 -5.54
C TRP A 453 21.93 -13.76 -6.43
N CYS A 454 23.12 -13.61 -5.85
CA CYS A 454 24.37 -13.50 -6.58
C CYS A 454 25.31 -14.66 -6.28
N ASP A 455 26.15 -15.01 -7.25
CA ASP A 455 27.28 -15.92 -7.02
C ASP A 455 28.35 -15.31 -6.09
N SER A 456 29.40 -16.08 -5.77
CA SER A 456 30.47 -15.61 -4.87
C SER A 456 31.24 -14.41 -5.44
N ALA A 457 31.34 -14.30 -6.77
CA ALA A 457 31.98 -13.19 -7.48
C ALA A 457 31.07 -11.95 -7.56
N GLY A 458 29.76 -12.13 -7.44
CA GLY A 458 28.76 -11.06 -7.47
C GLY A 458 27.95 -10.91 -8.72
N ALA A 459 28.05 -11.86 -9.62
CA ALA A 459 27.17 -11.88 -10.77
C ALA A 459 25.76 -12.29 -10.30
N VAL A 460 24.75 -11.51 -10.68
CA VAL A 460 23.35 -11.83 -10.38
C VAL A 460 22.95 -13.08 -11.16
N LEU A 461 22.41 -14.07 -10.44
CA LEU A 461 21.84 -15.29 -10.99
C LEU A 461 20.32 -15.17 -11.09
N LEU A 462 19.69 -14.72 -10.01
CA LEU A 462 18.24 -14.51 -9.91
C LEU A 462 17.95 -13.13 -9.32
N ARG A 463 16.94 -12.45 -9.85
CA ARG A 463 16.26 -11.36 -9.15
C ARG A 463 15.00 -11.90 -8.48
N GLU A 464 14.73 -11.46 -7.26
CA GLU A 464 13.51 -11.78 -6.55
C GLU A 464 12.70 -10.52 -6.31
N ARG A 465 11.43 -10.57 -6.71
CA ARG A 465 10.40 -9.64 -6.23
C ARG A 465 9.56 -10.34 -5.17
N ARG A 466 9.72 -9.91 -3.92
CA ARG A 466 9.06 -10.46 -2.74
C ARG A 466 7.95 -9.57 -2.24
N ARG A 467 6.84 -10.18 -1.84
CA ARG A 467 5.73 -9.57 -1.12
C ARG A 467 5.40 -10.39 0.11
N VAL A 468 5.24 -9.70 1.23
CA VAL A 468 4.85 -10.29 2.51
C VAL A 468 3.70 -9.46 3.03
N ARG A 469 2.50 -10.05 3.08
CA ARG A 469 1.27 -9.40 3.55
C ARG A 469 0.75 -10.12 4.78
N ARG A 470 0.07 -9.37 5.63
CA ARG A 470 -0.51 -9.88 6.87
C ARG A 470 -1.93 -9.39 6.99
N ARG A 471 -2.83 -10.23 7.47
CA ARG A 471 -4.20 -9.83 7.82
C ARG A 471 -4.70 -10.59 9.02
N VAL A 472 -5.55 -9.95 9.81
CA VAL A 472 -6.30 -10.63 10.86
C VAL A 472 -7.35 -11.53 10.21
N VAL A 473 -7.53 -12.74 10.75
CA VAL A 473 -8.58 -13.67 10.36
C VAL A 473 -9.30 -14.17 11.62
N ASP A 474 -10.41 -14.89 11.47
CA ASP A 474 -11.12 -15.39 12.64
C ASP A 474 -10.24 -16.34 13.49
N GLY A 475 -10.09 -15.98 14.77
CA GLY A 475 -9.31 -16.73 15.74
C GLY A 475 -7.81 -16.87 15.43
N GLY A 476 -7.23 -15.97 14.63
CA GLY A 476 -5.81 -16.02 14.25
C GLY A 476 -5.39 -14.88 13.32
N TRP A 477 -4.28 -15.08 12.62
CA TRP A 477 -3.84 -14.17 11.57
C TRP A 477 -3.21 -14.95 10.41
N GLU A 478 -3.21 -14.35 9.23
CA GLU A 478 -2.73 -14.96 8.01
C GLU A 478 -1.51 -14.19 7.47
N LEU A 479 -0.48 -14.95 7.11
CA LEU A 479 0.70 -14.51 6.37
C LEU A 479 0.54 -14.93 4.91
N ALA A 480 0.50 -13.99 3.98
CA ALA A 480 0.64 -14.27 2.56
C ALA A 480 2.04 -13.88 2.08
N TRP A 481 2.77 -14.86 1.56
CA TRP A 481 4.11 -14.72 1.01
C TRP A 481 4.06 -14.97 -0.49
N THR A 482 4.65 -14.06 -1.28
CA THR A 482 4.87 -14.27 -2.71
C THR A 482 6.31 -13.90 -3.05
N SER A 483 7.02 -14.78 -3.74
CA SER A 483 8.32 -14.50 -4.34
C SER A 483 8.27 -14.85 -5.81
N VAL A 484 8.59 -13.89 -6.68
CA VAL A 484 8.81 -14.13 -8.10
C VAL A 484 10.31 -14.09 -8.36
N LEU A 485 10.89 -15.22 -8.76
CA LEU A 485 12.29 -15.36 -9.13
C LEU A 485 12.43 -15.21 -10.65
N THR A 486 13.19 -14.22 -11.12
CA THR A 486 13.47 -13.98 -12.53
C THR A 486 14.94 -14.31 -12.81
N ALA A 487 15.20 -15.17 -13.78
CA ALA A 487 16.56 -15.56 -14.13
C ALA A 487 17.25 -14.50 -14.98
N GLU A 488 18.46 -14.10 -14.60
CA GLU A 488 19.29 -13.13 -15.36
C GLU A 488 20.13 -13.81 -16.45
N ARG A 489 20.22 -15.13 -16.39
CA ARG A 489 20.95 -16.02 -17.29
C ARG A 489 20.30 -17.39 -17.27
N ASP A 490 20.85 -18.37 -18.00
CA ASP A 490 20.45 -19.75 -17.81
C ASP A 490 20.74 -20.18 -16.37
N VAL A 491 19.69 -20.59 -15.66
CA VAL A 491 19.74 -21.02 -14.27
C VAL A 491 19.19 -22.43 -14.15
N VAL A 492 19.94 -23.28 -13.45
CA VAL A 492 19.54 -24.61 -13.02
C VAL A 492 19.53 -24.64 -11.50
N LEU A 493 18.33 -24.86 -10.95
CA LEU A 493 18.06 -24.96 -9.53
C LEU A 493 18.02 -26.43 -9.12
N HIS A 494 18.89 -26.81 -8.20
CA HIS A 494 18.94 -28.16 -7.65
C HIS A 494 18.56 -28.18 -6.16
N SER A 495 18.14 -29.36 -5.72
CA SER A 495 18.16 -29.79 -4.33
C SER A 495 18.99 -31.08 -4.20
N PRO A 496 19.35 -31.52 -2.98
CA PRO A 496 19.89 -32.87 -2.79
C PRO A 496 18.98 -33.97 -3.35
N GLY A 497 17.66 -33.80 -3.28
CA GLY A 497 16.66 -34.68 -3.87
C GLY A 497 16.88 -34.87 -5.37
N SER A 498 16.95 -33.77 -6.11
CA SER A 498 17.22 -33.78 -7.56
C SER A 498 18.60 -34.30 -7.96
N LYS A 499 19.50 -34.45 -6.98
CA LYS A 499 20.83 -35.05 -7.14
C LYS A 499 20.86 -36.51 -6.64
N GLY A 500 19.72 -37.12 -6.36
CA GLY A 500 19.59 -38.53 -5.99
C GLY A 500 19.59 -38.82 -4.48
N ARG A 501 19.50 -37.81 -3.62
CA ARG A 501 19.29 -38.04 -2.17
C ARG A 501 17.81 -38.16 -1.84
N GLU A 502 17.36 -39.39 -1.70
CA GLU A 502 15.95 -39.70 -1.42
C GLU A 502 15.35 -38.87 -0.27
N GLY A 503 14.18 -38.30 -0.55
CA GLY A 503 13.39 -37.51 0.40
C GLY A 503 13.95 -36.13 0.74
N ALA A 504 15.11 -35.71 0.21
CA ALA A 504 15.78 -34.47 0.58
C ALA A 504 15.57 -33.33 -0.45
N GLY A 505 14.35 -33.18 -0.97
CA GLY A 505 13.97 -32.19 -1.98
C GLY A 505 13.78 -30.76 -1.46
N TYR A 506 14.44 -30.35 -0.37
CA TYR A 506 14.25 -29.01 0.18
C TYR A 506 14.74 -27.92 -0.80
N GLY A 507 13.99 -26.83 -0.87
CA GLY A 507 14.21 -25.68 -1.72
C GLY A 507 12.95 -24.80 -1.69
N GLY A 508 12.98 -23.60 -2.27
CA GLY A 508 11.82 -22.71 -2.34
C GLY A 508 11.45 -22.04 -1.02
N TRP A 509 10.16 -21.83 -0.75
CA TRP A 509 9.70 -21.33 0.54
C TRP A 509 10.00 -22.35 1.62
N PHE A 510 10.59 -21.90 2.73
CA PHE A 510 11.00 -22.75 3.83
C PHE A 510 10.70 -22.08 5.17
N TRP A 511 10.16 -22.86 6.08
CA TRP A 511 9.81 -22.51 7.45
C TRP A 511 10.57 -23.43 8.41
N ARG A 512 11.53 -22.86 9.14
CA ARG A 512 12.14 -23.50 10.31
C ARG A 512 11.25 -23.30 11.52
N LEU A 513 10.71 -24.40 12.05
CA LEU A 513 9.98 -24.40 13.32
C LEU A 513 10.95 -24.24 14.51
N PRO A 514 10.45 -23.90 15.72
CA PRO A 514 11.23 -23.95 16.94
C PRO A 514 11.73 -25.37 17.23
N ASP A 515 12.63 -25.51 18.19
CA ASP A 515 12.96 -26.82 18.74
C ASP A 515 11.74 -27.35 19.52
N LEU A 516 11.16 -28.43 19.03
CA LEU A 516 9.90 -28.99 19.51
C LEU A 516 10.08 -30.50 19.75
N ASP A 517 9.41 -31.04 20.77
CA ASP A 517 9.30 -32.48 20.94
C ASP A 517 8.59 -33.09 19.71
N PRO A 518 9.24 -33.96 18.92
CA PRO A 518 8.63 -34.61 17.76
C PRO A 518 7.31 -35.31 18.06
N LEU A 519 7.10 -35.80 19.29
CA LEU A 519 5.86 -36.46 19.70
C LEU A 519 4.68 -35.48 19.86
N SER A 520 4.97 -34.19 20.03
CA SER A 520 3.97 -33.13 20.14
C SER A 520 3.52 -32.58 18.79
N VAL A 521 4.24 -32.88 17.71
CA VAL A 521 4.02 -32.31 16.38
C VAL A 521 3.25 -33.29 15.51
N ARG A 522 2.09 -32.86 15.01
CA ARG A 522 1.30 -33.59 14.02
C ARG A 522 1.23 -32.78 12.73
N VAL A 523 1.48 -33.45 11.61
CA VAL A 523 1.35 -32.89 10.27
C VAL A 523 0.42 -33.74 9.45
N TYR A 524 -0.47 -33.12 8.68
CA TYR A 524 -1.37 -33.85 7.79
C TYR A 524 -1.85 -32.96 6.64
N THR A 525 -2.38 -33.62 5.62
CA THR A 525 -3.03 -33.04 4.45
C THR A 525 -4.38 -33.74 4.26
N PRO A 526 -5.22 -33.34 3.28
CA PRO A 526 -6.41 -34.12 2.94
C PRO A 526 -6.13 -35.59 2.58
N ASN A 527 -4.91 -35.89 2.15
CA ASN A 527 -4.56 -37.16 1.52
C ASN A 527 -3.78 -38.12 2.44
N GLY A 528 -3.38 -37.68 3.63
CA GLY A 528 -2.54 -38.49 4.52
C GLY A 528 -1.95 -37.69 5.68
N ALA A 529 -1.40 -38.41 6.66
CA ALA A 529 -0.87 -37.85 7.91
C ALA A 529 0.51 -38.40 8.26
N GLY A 530 1.32 -37.57 8.92
CA GLY A 530 2.69 -37.87 9.32
C GLY A 530 3.73 -37.59 8.24
N GLU A 531 5.00 -37.53 8.64
CA GLU A 531 6.13 -37.18 7.75
C GLU A 531 6.20 -38.08 6.51
N ALA A 532 6.05 -39.39 6.68
CA ALA A 532 6.20 -40.37 5.60
C ALA A 532 5.12 -40.27 4.51
N GLU A 533 3.89 -39.90 4.89
CA GLU A 533 2.78 -39.77 3.94
C GLU A 533 2.75 -38.40 3.26
N VAL A 534 3.31 -37.36 3.90
CA VAL A 534 3.22 -35.99 3.41
C VAL A 534 4.47 -35.54 2.65
N ASN A 535 5.67 -35.92 3.10
CA ASN A 535 6.93 -35.49 2.49
C ASN A 535 7.06 -35.99 1.04
N GLY A 536 7.23 -35.06 0.09
CA GLY A 536 7.31 -35.32 -1.34
C GLY A 536 5.97 -35.46 -2.05
N ARG A 537 4.85 -35.23 -1.35
CA ARG A 537 3.52 -35.26 -1.96
C ARG A 537 3.01 -33.86 -2.24
N THR A 538 2.19 -33.73 -3.27
CA THR A 538 1.41 -32.54 -3.56
C THR A 538 0.05 -32.63 -2.85
N ALA A 539 -0.35 -31.57 -2.18
CA ALA A 539 -1.67 -31.43 -1.57
C ALA A 539 -2.06 -29.95 -1.51
N PRO A 540 -3.36 -29.60 -1.58
CA PRO A 540 -3.79 -28.20 -1.63
C PRO A 540 -3.45 -27.42 -0.35
N TRP A 541 -3.30 -28.11 0.77
CA TRP A 541 -2.86 -27.54 2.04
C TRP A 541 -2.17 -28.59 2.91
N LEU A 542 -1.42 -28.10 3.89
CA LEU A 542 -0.74 -28.84 4.94
C LEU A 542 -1.04 -28.18 6.29
N ALA A 543 -1.50 -28.97 7.26
CA ALA A 543 -1.71 -28.54 8.62
C ALA A 543 -0.53 -28.96 9.50
N VAL A 544 -0.13 -28.08 10.42
CA VAL A 544 0.84 -28.31 11.48
C VAL A 544 0.13 -28.06 12.80
N VAL A 545 0.06 -29.08 13.64
CA VAL A 545 -0.57 -28.99 14.96
C VAL A 545 0.48 -29.34 16.00
N VAL A 546 0.77 -28.40 16.87
CA VAL A 546 1.69 -28.58 18.00
C VAL A 546 0.86 -28.66 19.27
N ALA A 547 0.81 -29.85 19.86
CA ALA A 547 0.12 -30.15 21.11
C ALA A 547 1.08 -30.03 22.31
N ASP A 548 1.91 -28.99 22.32
CA ASP A 548 2.76 -28.68 23.46
C ASP A 548 1.88 -28.30 24.67
N PRO A 549 2.09 -28.88 25.86
CA PRO A 549 1.24 -28.61 27.02
C PRO A 549 1.28 -27.16 27.52
N ALA A 550 2.40 -26.45 27.32
CA ALA A 550 2.56 -25.06 27.75
C ALA A 550 2.09 -24.08 26.67
N HIS A 551 2.39 -24.37 25.40
CA HIS A 551 2.22 -23.45 24.28
C HIS A 551 1.65 -24.14 23.03
N PRO A 552 0.39 -24.64 23.07
CA PRO A 552 -0.21 -25.29 21.92
C PRO A 552 -0.54 -24.28 20.81
N TRP A 553 -0.36 -24.69 19.55
CA TRP A 553 -0.71 -23.87 18.39
C TRP A 553 -1.00 -24.70 17.15
N THR A 554 -1.68 -24.09 16.17
CA THR A 554 -2.01 -24.69 14.89
C THR A 554 -1.67 -23.73 13.76
N ALA A 555 -1.10 -24.25 12.67
CA ALA A 555 -0.94 -23.51 11.43
C ALA A 555 -1.43 -24.31 10.23
N VAL A 556 -2.02 -23.62 9.25
CA VAL A 556 -2.41 -24.20 7.96
C VAL A 556 -1.67 -23.48 6.86
N VAL A 557 -0.87 -24.22 6.11
CA VAL A 557 -0.08 -23.76 4.96
C VAL A 557 -0.82 -24.16 3.68
N SER A 558 -1.03 -23.23 2.76
CA SER A 558 -1.66 -23.48 1.45
C SER A 558 -1.01 -22.64 0.36
N GLY A 559 -1.31 -22.92 -0.91
CA GLY A 559 -0.83 -22.13 -2.05
C GLY A 559 0.18 -22.84 -2.96
N PRO A 560 1.26 -23.46 -2.45
CA PRO A 560 2.22 -24.17 -3.29
C PRO A 560 1.58 -25.23 -4.18
N THR A 561 1.99 -25.25 -5.44
CA THR A 561 1.76 -26.38 -6.34
C THR A 561 2.90 -27.40 -6.31
N ASP A 562 4.02 -27.02 -5.70
CA ASP A 562 5.20 -27.85 -5.49
C ASP A 562 4.95 -28.97 -4.47
N PRO A 563 5.70 -30.08 -4.55
CA PRO A 563 5.70 -31.09 -3.49
C PRO A 563 6.07 -30.49 -2.13
N TRP A 564 5.41 -30.95 -1.07
CA TRP A 564 5.73 -30.54 0.29
C TRP A 564 7.06 -31.16 0.74
N PHE A 565 8.00 -30.34 1.19
CA PHE A 565 9.12 -30.80 1.99
C PHE A 565 8.70 -30.77 3.46
N VAL A 566 8.74 -31.91 4.14
CA VAL A 566 8.36 -32.01 5.56
C VAL A 566 9.39 -32.82 6.33
N ARG A 567 9.84 -32.23 7.43
CA ARG A 567 10.62 -32.89 8.48
C ARG A 567 9.99 -32.49 9.81
N VAL A 568 9.63 -33.48 10.62
CA VAL A 568 9.14 -33.27 11.99
C VAL A 568 9.80 -34.22 12.99
N GLY A 569 10.40 -35.32 12.52
CA GLY A 569 11.10 -36.28 13.37
C GLY A 569 12.53 -35.85 13.75
N ARG A 570 13.43 -35.75 12.76
CA ARG A 570 14.87 -35.48 13.01
C ARG A 570 15.16 -34.03 13.36
N TYR A 571 14.46 -33.13 12.68
CA TYR A 571 14.42 -31.70 12.93
C TYR A 571 13.10 -31.20 12.35
N GLN A 572 12.63 -30.03 12.77
CA GLN A 572 11.33 -29.51 12.33
C GLN A 572 11.51 -28.46 11.23
N GLY A 573 11.05 -28.75 10.02
CA GLY A 573 11.12 -27.86 8.87
C GLY A 573 10.08 -28.21 7.81
N ILE A 574 9.45 -27.18 7.26
CA ILE A 574 8.39 -27.29 6.26
C ILE A 574 8.75 -26.42 5.06
N GLY A 575 8.53 -26.89 3.84
CA GLY A 575 8.81 -26.08 2.65
C GLY A 575 8.09 -26.53 1.39
N SER A 576 8.22 -25.72 0.33
CA SER A 576 7.69 -25.97 -1.01
C SER A 576 8.84 -26.32 -1.97
N ALA A 577 8.98 -27.59 -2.35
CA ALA A 577 10.15 -28.07 -3.07
C ALA A 577 10.17 -27.66 -4.55
N LEU A 578 11.00 -26.65 -4.90
CA LEU A 578 11.18 -26.22 -6.29
C LEU A 578 11.80 -27.30 -7.21
N ALA A 579 12.60 -28.19 -6.64
CA ALA A 579 13.30 -29.25 -7.36
C ALA A 579 13.26 -30.52 -6.50
N TRP A 580 12.21 -31.33 -6.64
CA TRP A 580 12.05 -32.56 -5.85
C TRP A 580 12.90 -33.71 -6.42
N ASP A 581 12.50 -34.24 -7.58
CA ASP A 581 13.22 -35.31 -8.30
C ASP A 581 14.08 -34.77 -9.45
N GLU A 582 13.63 -33.69 -10.09
CA GLU A 582 14.27 -33.08 -11.26
C GLU A 582 14.69 -31.64 -10.95
N PRO A 583 15.76 -31.13 -11.58
CA PRO A 583 16.11 -29.72 -11.47
C PRO A 583 15.07 -28.81 -12.11
N LEU A 584 14.94 -27.60 -11.57
CA LEU A 584 14.19 -26.53 -12.21
C LEU A 584 15.14 -25.72 -13.11
N VAL A 585 14.84 -25.67 -14.40
CA VAL A 585 15.62 -24.91 -15.40
C VAL A 585 14.86 -23.65 -15.80
N LEU A 586 15.52 -22.50 -15.75
CA LEU A 586 14.99 -21.19 -16.13
C LEU A 586 15.92 -20.54 -17.16
N ALA A 587 15.37 -20.19 -18.32
CA ALA A 587 16.07 -19.37 -19.32
C ALA A 587 16.14 -17.90 -18.87
N PRO A 588 17.04 -17.07 -19.44
CA PRO A 588 17.09 -15.64 -19.13
C PRO A 588 15.72 -14.96 -19.33
N GLY A 589 15.29 -14.17 -18.34
CA GLY A 589 14.00 -13.50 -18.29
C GLY A 589 12.82 -14.39 -17.87
N GLN A 590 13.01 -15.71 -17.74
CA GLN A 590 11.95 -16.61 -17.28
C GLN A 590 11.70 -16.44 -15.77
N GLU A 591 10.44 -16.45 -15.39
CA GLU A 591 9.99 -16.28 -14.01
C GLU A 591 9.53 -17.60 -13.37
N ARG A 592 9.79 -17.75 -12.07
CA ARG A 592 9.19 -18.76 -11.19
C ARG A 592 8.52 -18.07 -10.01
N GLU A 593 7.20 -18.18 -9.93
CA GLU A 593 6.42 -17.71 -8.79
C GLU A 593 6.34 -18.76 -7.68
N ILE A 594 6.46 -18.31 -6.43
CA ILE A 594 6.30 -19.07 -5.20
C ILE A 594 5.29 -18.31 -4.35
N ALA A 595 4.07 -18.85 -4.21
CA ALA A 595 2.99 -18.23 -3.44
C ALA A 595 2.56 -19.17 -2.30
N VAL A 596 2.65 -18.69 -1.06
CA VAL A 596 2.33 -19.45 0.15
C VAL A 596 1.50 -18.60 1.09
N THR A 597 0.43 -19.17 1.59
CA THR A 597 -0.39 -18.58 2.65
C THR A 597 -0.28 -19.44 3.89
N VAL A 598 -0.05 -18.82 5.05
CA VAL A 598 -0.02 -19.50 6.35
C VAL A 598 -1.01 -18.83 7.30
N ALA A 599 -2.02 -19.56 7.74
CA ALA A 599 -2.90 -19.13 8.82
C ALA A 599 -2.36 -19.65 10.15
N PHE A 600 -2.09 -18.76 11.11
CA PHE A 600 -1.58 -19.08 12.44
C PHE A 600 -2.69 -18.91 13.49
N HIS A 601 -2.84 -19.91 14.35
CA HIS A 601 -3.84 -19.93 15.41
C HIS A 601 -3.22 -20.37 16.74
N ASP A 602 -3.70 -19.75 17.82
CA ASP A 602 -3.47 -20.24 19.18
C ASP A 602 -4.22 -21.55 19.41
N GLY A 603 -3.61 -22.45 20.19
CA GLY A 603 -4.21 -23.72 20.58
C GLY A 603 -4.21 -24.80 19.50
N VAL A 604 -4.66 -25.99 19.90
CA VAL A 604 -4.91 -27.10 18.98
C VAL A 604 -6.28 -26.90 18.33
N ARG A 605 -6.33 -26.86 17.00
CA ARG A 605 -7.58 -26.88 16.24
C ARG A 605 -7.84 -28.28 15.65
N PRO A 606 -9.11 -28.70 15.58
CA PRO A 606 -9.47 -29.95 14.92
C PRO A 606 -9.22 -29.87 13.40
N PRO A 607 -9.07 -31.03 12.72
CA PRO A 607 -8.92 -31.12 11.27
C PRO A 607 -10.06 -30.55 10.45
#